data_AF-A0A3N6PI49-F1
#
_entry.id   AF-A0A3N6PI49-F1
#
_cell.length_a   1.000
_cell.length_b   1.000
_cell.length_c   1.000
_cell.angle_alpha   90.00
_cell.angle_beta   90.00
_cell.angle_gamma   90.00
#
_symmetry.space_group_name_H-M   'P 1'
#
loop_
_entity.id
_entity.type
_entity.pdbx_description
1 polymer ?
#
loop_
_entity_poly.entity_id
_entity_poly.type
_entity_poly.pdbx_seq_one_letter_code
_entity_poly.pdbx_strand_id
1 'polypeptide(L)'
;MRFKPIPAPPDDLETVADVRAATPSPAESRRAEIDCCARLIDETGIESRDDAGDWLTFLRALGLVSAGPDGYARTDEDVAPSAMRARFRDRVYGAGDALAVLEASDGPISAPEVADRVNDRSTGSGSNRGSRSDAARPADPERTERLLEWAVLLGLAVRTEGRQDRKPRYRTATDRA
;
A
#
# COMPACT_ATOMS: atom_id res chain seq x y z
N MET A 1 1.57 -7.56 -12.20
CA MET A 1 2.78 -7.38 -11.37
C MET A 1 2.35 -6.81 -10.02
N ARG A 2 2.94 -7.26 -8.91
CA ARG A 2 2.67 -6.74 -7.56
C ARG A 2 3.92 -6.06 -7.01
N PHE A 3 3.74 -4.98 -6.26
CA PHE A 3 4.80 -4.17 -5.66
C PHE A 3 4.90 -4.46 -4.16
N LYS A 4 6.13 -4.64 -3.68
CA LYS A 4 6.41 -4.92 -2.26
C LYS A 4 6.53 -3.66 -1.41
N PRO A 5 7.16 -2.56 -1.85
CA PRO A 5 7.24 -1.35 -1.03
C PRO A 5 5.88 -0.87 -0.53
N ILE A 6 5.83 -0.52 0.75
CA ILE A 6 4.67 0.11 1.39
C ILE A 6 5.18 1.09 2.45
N PRO A 7 5.17 2.40 2.16
CA PRO A 7 5.61 3.40 3.13
C PRO A 7 4.65 3.42 4.33
N ALA A 8 5.10 4.02 5.43
CA ALA A 8 4.21 4.34 6.54
C ALA A 8 3.02 5.16 6.00
N PRO A 9 1.77 4.78 6.33
CA PRO A 9 0.61 5.55 5.89
C PRO A 9 0.63 6.93 6.55
N PRO A 10 0.42 8.00 5.80
CA PRO A 10 0.25 9.33 6.35
C PRO A 10 -1.11 9.46 7.06
N ASP A 11 -1.28 10.56 7.80
CA ASP A 11 -2.54 10.86 8.49
C ASP A 11 -3.68 11.19 7.53
N ASP A 12 -3.35 11.69 6.32
CA ASP A 12 -4.31 12.13 5.31
C ASP A 12 -3.81 11.96 3.86
N LEU A 13 -4.72 12.16 2.90
CA LEU A 13 -4.41 12.07 1.47
C LEU A 13 -3.79 13.35 0.89
N GLU A 14 -3.79 14.45 1.64
CA GLU A 14 -3.11 15.68 1.23
C GLU A 14 -1.61 15.43 1.18
N THR A 15 -1.08 14.73 2.18
CA THR A 15 0.32 14.26 2.19
C THR A 15 0.65 13.39 0.95
N VAL A 16 -0.27 12.52 0.53
CA VAL A 16 -0.07 11.72 -0.71
C VAL A 16 -0.06 12.61 -1.95
N ALA A 17 -0.90 13.64 -1.98
CA ALA A 17 -0.93 14.63 -3.04
C ALA A 17 0.35 15.45 -3.10
N ASP A 18 0.92 15.82 -1.96
CA ASP A 18 2.19 16.55 -1.85
C ASP A 18 3.36 15.69 -2.35
N VAL A 19 3.45 14.42 -1.92
CA VAL A 19 4.50 13.51 -2.41
C VAL A 19 4.36 13.25 -3.92
N ARG A 20 3.12 13.13 -4.42
CA ARG A 20 2.90 13.06 -5.87
C ARG A 20 3.31 14.36 -6.56
N ALA A 21 2.99 15.53 -6.00
CA ALA A 21 3.30 16.83 -6.60
C ALA A 21 4.80 17.09 -6.68
N ALA A 22 5.57 16.60 -5.71
CA ALA A 22 7.03 16.63 -5.71
C ALA A 22 7.66 15.76 -6.82
N THR A 23 6.93 14.74 -7.31
CA THR A 23 7.38 13.95 -8.47
C THR A 23 7.36 14.83 -9.74
N PRO A 24 8.40 14.78 -10.60
CA PRO A 24 8.42 15.58 -11.82
C PRO A 24 7.21 15.37 -12.72
N SER A 25 6.79 16.41 -13.43
CA SER A 25 5.80 16.24 -14.52
C SER A 25 6.41 15.44 -15.68
N PRO A 26 5.58 14.82 -16.55
CA PRO A 26 6.07 14.14 -17.75
C PRO A 26 6.95 15.02 -18.66
N ALA A 27 6.73 16.33 -18.68
CA ALA A 27 7.53 17.25 -19.46
C ALA A 27 8.90 17.52 -18.83
N GLU A 28 8.96 17.61 -17.50
CA GLU A 28 10.21 17.82 -16.76
C GLU A 28 11.12 16.60 -16.86
N SER A 29 10.61 15.39 -16.61
CA SER A 29 11.40 14.15 -16.68
C SER A 29 12.03 13.93 -18.06
N ARG A 30 11.39 14.41 -19.13
CA ARG A 30 11.95 14.29 -20.50
C ARG A 30 13.00 15.35 -20.84
N ARG A 31 13.07 16.45 -20.09
CA ARG A 31 13.98 17.58 -20.38
C ARG A 31 15.30 17.46 -19.64
N ALA A 32 15.29 16.87 -18.45
CA ALA A 32 16.47 16.74 -17.62
C ALA A 32 16.42 15.43 -16.82
N GLU A 33 17.60 14.88 -16.55
CA GLU A 33 17.74 13.84 -15.54
C GLU A 33 17.48 14.45 -14.16
N ILE A 34 16.50 13.91 -13.43
CA ILE A 34 16.10 14.40 -12.12
C ILE A 34 16.29 13.27 -11.12
N ASP A 35 17.09 13.53 -10.09
CA ASP A 35 17.13 12.68 -8.91
C ASP A 35 15.81 12.79 -8.14
N CYS A 36 14.88 11.90 -8.48
CA CYS A 36 13.53 11.90 -7.91
C CYS A 36 13.55 11.67 -6.40
N CYS A 37 14.47 10.84 -5.88
CA CYS A 37 14.54 10.58 -4.45
C CYS A 37 15.04 11.83 -3.70
N ALA A 38 16.09 12.49 -4.18
CA ALA A 38 16.58 13.72 -3.57
C ALA A 38 15.51 14.82 -3.58
N ARG A 39 14.81 14.98 -4.71
CA ARG A 39 13.72 15.97 -4.83
C ARG A 39 12.56 15.70 -3.85
N LEU A 40 12.15 14.45 -3.69
CA LEU A 40 11.11 14.08 -2.71
C LEU A 40 11.52 14.45 -1.28
N ILE A 41 12.75 14.13 -0.90
CA ILE A 41 13.31 14.50 0.41
C ILE A 41 13.25 16.02 0.61
N ASP A 42 13.72 16.78 -0.37
CA ASP A 42 13.80 18.25 -0.30
C ASP A 42 12.43 18.93 -0.25
N GLU A 43 11.41 18.35 -0.90
CA GLU A 43 10.09 19.01 -1.06
C GLU A 43 9.00 18.52 -0.08
N THR A 44 9.14 17.34 0.53
CA THR A 44 8.05 16.74 1.34
C THR A 44 8.46 16.35 2.75
N GLY A 45 9.75 16.46 3.10
CA GLY A 45 10.26 16.07 4.43
C GLY A 45 10.42 14.56 4.63
N ILE A 46 10.46 13.77 3.55
CA ILE A 46 10.83 12.34 3.63
C ILE A 46 12.25 12.22 4.18
N GLU A 47 12.44 11.34 5.16
CA GLU A 47 13.66 11.31 5.98
C GLU A 47 14.86 10.65 5.28
N SER A 48 14.61 9.74 4.34
CA SER A 48 15.68 8.97 3.70
C SER A 48 15.42 8.66 2.22
N ARG A 49 16.49 8.33 1.50
CA ARG A 49 16.40 7.89 0.10
C ARG A 49 15.67 6.56 -0.06
N ASP A 50 15.78 5.67 0.92
CA ASP A 50 15.08 4.39 0.91
C ASP A 50 13.59 4.62 1.06
N ASP A 51 13.17 5.48 1.98
CA ASP A 51 11.77 5.88 2.13
C ASP A 51 11.23 6.57 0.87
N ALA A 52 12.03 7.44 0.25
CA ALA A 52 11.64 8.09 -1.01
C ALA A 52 11.46 7.07 -2.15
N GLY A 53 12.34 6.06 -2.22
CA GLY A 53 12.23 4.96 -3.18
C GLY A 53 10.98 4.09 -2.95
N ASP A 54 10.64 3.86 -1.68
CA ASP A 54 9.43 3.14 -1.29
C ASP A 54 8.17 3.94 -1.68
N TRP A 55 8.15 5.25 -1.43
CA TRP A 55 7.10 6.15 -1.87
C TRP A 55 6.91 6.16 -3.38
N LEU A 56 7.97 6.33 -4.17
CA LEU A 56 7.88 6.33 -5.64
C LEU A 56 7.34 5.01 -6.19
N THR A 57 7.81 3.89 -5.62
CA THR A 57 7.35 2.56 -6.03
C THR A 57 5.89 2.33 -5.63
N PHE A 58 5.49 2.80 -4.46
CA PHE A 58 4.11 2.69 -3.98
C PHE A 58 3.14 3.58 -4.78
N LEU A 59 3.51 4.83 -5.06
CA LEU A 59 2.73 5.71 -5.94
C LEU A 59 2.57 5.10 -7.35
N ARG A 60 3.59 4.39 -7.85
CA ARG A 60 3.49 3.63 -9.10
C ARG A 60 2.51 2.48 -9.00
N ALA A 61 2.49 1.78 -7.87
CA ALA A 61 1.49 0.73 -7.61
C ALA A 61 0.07 1.31 -7.66
N LEU A 62 -0.14 2.50 -7.08
CA LEU A 62 -1.40 3.25 -7.10
C LEU A 62 -1.70 3.95 -8.45
N GLY A 63 -0.76 3.91 -9.40
CA GLY A 63 -0.90 4.50 -10.73
C GLY A 63 -0.82 6.03 -10.75
N LEU A 64 -0.38 6.65 -9.66
CA LEU A 64 -0.20 8.11 -9.53
C LEU A 64 1.09 8.60 -10.18
N VAL A 65 2.06 7.71 -10.34
CA VAL A 65 3.31 7.94 -11.07
C VAL A 65 3.60 6.78 -12.01
N SER A 66 4.38 7.06 -13.04
CA SER A 66 4.91 6.09 -13.98
C SER A 66 6.44 6.08 -13.89
N ALA A 67 7.06 4.94 -14.18
CA ALA A 67 8.50 4.81 -14.29
C ALA A 67 8.86 4.56 -15.75
N GLY A 68 9.83 5.31 -16.27
CA GLY A 68 10.35 5.21 -17.63
C GLY A 68 11.88 5.29 -17.67
N PRO A 69 12.48 5.36 -18.88
CA PRO A 69 13.92 5.48 -19.06
C PRO A 69 14.53 6.68 -18.33
N ASP A 70 13.77 7.78 -18.26
CA ASP A 70 14.20 9.05 -17.67
C ASP A 70 13.81 9.20 -16.18
N GLY A 71 13.45 8.09 -15.52
CA GLY A 71 13.05 8.08 -14.11
C GLY A 71 11.53 8.10 -13.91
N TYR A 72 11.08 8.73 -12.82
CA TYR A 72 9.66 8.79 -12.46
C TYR A 72 8.98 10.06 -13.00
N ALA A 73 7.71 9.94 -13.36
CA ALA A 73 6.87 11.06 -13.77
C ALA A 73 5.43 10.90 -13.26
N ARG A 74 4.81 12.02 -12.88
CA ARG A 74 3.37 12.07 -12.55
C ARG A 74 2.51 11.55 -13.70
N THR A 75 1.43 10.85 -13.38
CA THR A 75 0.34 10.56 -14.31
C THR A 75 -0.75 11.62 -14.20
N ASP A 76 -1.70 11.64 -15.13
CA ASP A 76 -2.88 12.52 -15.08
C ASP A 76 -3.96 12.03 -14.09
N GLU A 77 -3.64 10.99 -13.30
CA GLU A 77 -4.57 10.41 -12.33
C GLU A 77 -4.68 11.27 -11.07
N ASP A 78 -5.91 11.48 -10.62
CA ASP A 78 -6.21 12.21 -9.38
C ASP A 78 -5.90 11.38 -8.14
N VAL A 79 -5.56 12.07 -7.05
CA VAL A 79 -5.39 11.48 -5.71
C VAL A 79 -6.77 11.31 -5.07
N ALA A 80 -7.56 10.40 -5.64
CA ALA A 80 -8.91 10.08 -5.16
C ALA A 80 -8.97 8.64 -4.62
N PRO A 81 -9.54 8.40 -3.42
CA PRO A 81 -9.66 7.05 -2.87
C PRO A 81 -10.29 6.06 -3.85
N SER A 82 -11.39 6.45 -4.49
CA SER A 82 -12.12 5.63 -5.45
C SER A 82 -11.25 5.13 -6.60
N ALA A 83 -10.35 5.97 -7.13
CA ALA A 83 -9.43 5.61 -8.21
C ALA A 83 -8.30 4.68 -7.73
N MET A 84 -7.87 4.82 -6.48
CA MET A 84 -6.74 4.07 -5.92
C MET A 84 -7.12 2.70 -5.35
N ARG A 85 -8.35 2.51 -4.85
CA ARG A 85 -8.81 1.28 -4.16
C ARG A 85 -8.52 0.00 -4.94
N ALA A 86 -8.90 -0.06 -6.21
CA ALA A 86 -8.69 -1.24 -7.04
C ALA A 86 -7.20 -1.52 -7.26
N ARG A 87 -6.42 -0.47 -7.55
CA ARG A 87 -4.97 -0.56 -7.76
C ARG A 87 -4.24 -1.00 -6.49
N PHE A 88 -4.64 -0.49 -5.33
CA PHE A 88 -4.13 -0.92 -4.04
C PHE A 88 -4.39 -2.42 -3.83
N ARG A 89 -5.65 -2.87 -3.96
CA ARG A 89 -6.04 -4.28 -3.79
C ARG A 89 -5.26 -5.22 -4.73
N ASP A 90 -5.10 -4.83 -5.99
CA ASP A 90 -4.59 -5.72 -7.04
C ASP A 90 -3.07 -5.68 -7.20
N ARG A 91 -2.46 -4.51 -6.99
CA ARG A 91 -1.04 -4.24 -7.30
C ARG A 91 -0.15 -4.15 -6.07
N VAL A 92 -0.68 -3.94 -4.86
CA VAL A 92 0.15 -3.95 -3.65
C VAL A 92 0.23 -5.37 -3.09
N TYR A 93 1.44 -5.87 -2.90
CA TYR A 93 1.67 -7.23 -2.41
C TYR A 93 1.10 -7.40 -0.99
N GLY A 94 0.17 -8.34 -0.84
CA GLY A 94 -0.51 -8.67 0.42
C GLY A 94 -1.79 -7.88 0.68
N ALA A 95 -2.08 -6.80 -0.06
CA ALA A 95 -3.26 -5.98 0.17
C ALA A 95 -4.56 -6.75 -0.06
N GLY A 96 -4.70 -7.39 -1.22
CA GLY A 96 -5.89 -8.20 -1.55
C GLY A 96 -6.12 -9.36 -0.58
N ASP A 97 -5.05 -10.01 -0.12
CA ASP A 97 -5.14 -11.14 0.81
C ASP A 97 -5.59 -10.69 2.20
N ALA A 98 -5.04 -9.56 2.71
CA ALA A 98 -5.46 -8.96 3.97
C ALA A 98 -6.92 -8.50 3.94
N LEU A 99 -7.34 -7.84 2.85
CA LEU A 99 -8.73 -7.40 2.66
C LEU A 99 -9.69 -8.59 2.59
N ALA A 100 -9.33 -9.66 1.88
CA ALA A 100 -10.13 -10.89 1.81
C ALA A 100 -10.24 -11.61 3.17
N VAL A 101 -9.32 -11.38 4.10
CA VAL A 101 -9.44 -11.87 5.49
C VAL A 101 -10.41 -11.00 6.28
N LEU A 102 -10.36 -9.67 6.14
CA LEU A 102 -11.33 -8.77 6.77
C LEU A 102 -12.76 -9.03 6.29
N GLU A 103 -12.96 -9.23 4.98
CA GLU A 103 -14.26 -9.52 4.36
C GLU A 103 -14.88 -10.82 4.89
N ALA A 104 -14.06 -11.81 5.23
CA ALA A 104 -14.49 -13.10 5.75
C ALA A 104 -14.62 -13.14 7.28
N SER A 105 -14.31 -12.04 7.97
CA SER A 105 -14.37 -11.97 9.43
C SER A 105 -15.71 -11.39 9.88
N ASP A 106 -16.38 -12.06 10.83
CA ASP A 106 -17.66 -11.61 11.39
C ASP A 106 -17.54 -10.36 12.29
N GLY A 107 -16.32 -9.89 12.56
CA GLY A 107 -16.07 -8.72 13.39
C GLY A 107 -14.64 -8.19 13.29
N PRO A 108 -14.34 -7.08 14.01
CA PRO A 108 -13.02 -6.46 14.01
C PRO A 108 -11.93 -7.41 14.53
N ILE A 109 -10.83 -7.50 13.79
CA ILE A 109 -9.66 -8.33 14.12
C ILE A 109 -8.37 -7.51 14.07
N SER A 110 -7.36 -7.91 14.82
CA SER A 110 -6.06 -7.23 14.86
C SER A 110 -5.18 -7.59 13.65
N ALA A 111 -4.14 -6.79 13.39
CA ALA A 111 -3.18 -7.06 12.32
C ALA A 111 -2.46 -8.43 12.44
N PRO A 112 -2.03 -8.87 13.64
CA PRO A 112 -1.50 -10.23 13.82
C PRO A 112 -2.53 -11.32 13.47
N GLU A 113 -3.79 -11.17 13.89
CA GLU A 113 -4.86 -12.12 13.53
C GLU A 113 -5.10 -12.17 12.01
N VAL A 114 -4.97 -11.05 11.31
CA VAL A 114 -5.03 -11.00 9.84
C VAL A 114 -3.84 -11.76 9.23
N ALA A 115 -2.62 -11.49 9.69
CA ALA A 115 -1.40 -12.13 9.20
C ALA A 115 -1.45 -13.65 9.36
N ASP A 116 -1.87 -14.13 10.54
CA ASP A 116 -2.03 -15.56 10.84
C ASP A 116 -3.03 -16.21 9.88
N ARG A 117 -4.20 -15.60 9.67
CA ARG A 117 -5.22 -16.12 8.75
C ARG A 117 -4.77 -16.11 7.28
N VAL A 118 -3.95 -15.14 6.86
CA VAL A 118 -3.34 -15.15 5.51
C VAL A 118 -2.39 -16.33 5.36
N ASN A 119 -1.59 -16.62 6.40
CA ASN A 119 -0.68 -17.76 6.42
C ASN A 119 -1.43 -19.09 6.39
N ASP A 120 -2.49 -19.24 7.20
CA ASP A 120 -3.33 -20.44 7.24
C ASP A 120 -3.98 -20.75 5.89
N ARG A 121 -4.45 -19.73 5.17
CA ARG A 121 -5.00 -19.90 3.81
C ARG A 121 -3.95 -20.38 2.81
N SER A 122 -2.72 -19.91 2.97
CA SER A 122 -1.59 -20.27 2.10
C SER A 122 -1.09 -21.70 2.34
N THR A 123 -1.25 -22.22 3.57
CA THR A 123 -0.84 -23.59 3.94
C THR A 123 -1.95 -24.62 3.83
N GLY A 124 -3.22 -24.24 4.00
CA GLY A 124 -4.39 -25.12 3.93
C GLY A 124 -4.89 -25.42 2.51
N SER A 125 -4.50 -24.62 1.51
CA SER A 125 -4.77 -24.94 0.11
C SER A 125 -3.74 -25.98 -0.36
N GLY A 126 -4.16 -27.23 -0.56
CA GLY A 126 -3.36 -28.31 -1.13
C GLY A 126 -2.90 -28.06 -2.58
N SER A 127 -2.25 -26.93 -2.86
CA SER A 127 -1.68 -26.61 -4.16
C SER A 127 -0.31 -27.24 -4.32
N ASN A 128 -0.36 -28.46 -4.85
CA ASN A 128 0.55 -28.91 -5.88
C ASN A 128 0.47 -27.96 -7.10
N ARG A 129 1.02 -26.76 -7.00
CA ARG A 129 1.34 -25.90 -8.15
C ARG A 129 2.82 -25.56 -8.07
N GLY A 130 3.57 -26.17 -8.98
CA GLY A 130 5.01 -26.03 -9.06
C GLY A 130 5.44 -24.57 -9.17
N SER A 131 6.11 -24.08 -8.13
CA SER A 131 7.43 -23.48 -8.24
C SER A 131 8.02 -23.39 -6.84
N ARG A 132 8.96 -24.26 -6.50
CA ARG A 132 9.72 -24.25 -5.24
C ARG A 132 10.76 -23.10 -5.20
N SER A 133 10.48 -21.98 -5.85
CA SER A 133 11.34 -20.79 -5.88
C SER A 133 10.72 -19.57 -5.17
N ASP A 134 9.46 -19.67 -4.73
CA ASP A 134 8.83 -18.67 -3.88
C ASP A 134 8.23 -19.40 -2.67
N ALA A 135 9.10 -19.85 -1.76
CA ALA A 135 8.66 -20.14 -0.40
C ALA A 135 8.18 -18.81 0.17
N ALA A 136 6.92 -18.47 -0.09
CA ALA A 136 6.31 -17.22 0.30
C ALA A 136 6.60 -17.05 1.79
N ARG A 137 7.36 -16.01 2.14
CA ARG A 137 7.59 -15.71 3.54
C ARG A 137 6.22 -15.54 4.20
N PRO A 138 6.04 -16.04 5.44
CA PRO A 138 4.81 -15.80 6.17
C PRO A 138 4.52 -14.31 6.21
N ALA A 139 3.24 -13.96 6.14
CA ALA A 139 2.76 -12.61 6.33
C ALA A 139 3.31 -12.07 7.65
N ASP A 140 3.94 -10.90 7.56
CA ASP A 140 4.52 -10.19 8.69
C ASP A 140 3.46 -9.27 9.32
N PRO A 141 3.26 -9.30 10.66
CA PRO A 141 2.25 -8.48 11.32
C PRO A 141 2.45 -6.97 11.14
N GLU A 142 3.68 -6.46 11.17
CA GLU A 142 3.93 -5.01 11.04
C GLU A 142 3.64 -4.52 9.61
N ARG A 143 4.02 -5.32 8.61
CA ARG A 143 3.63 -5.06 7.22
C ARG A 143 2.11 -5.11 7.06
N THR A 144 1.47 -6.10 7.69
CA THR A 144 0.02 -6.27 7.64
C THR A 144 -0.67 -5.07 8.28
N GLU A 145 -0.16 -4.55 9.38
CA GLU A 145 -0.64 -3.31 9.99
C GLU A 145 -0.53 -2.12 9.03
N ARG A 146 0.63 -1.91 8.39
CA ARG A 146 0.79 -0.85 7.37
C ARG A 146 -0.24 -1.00 6.23
N LEU A 147 -0.49 -2.22 5.74
CA LEU A 147 -1.51 -2.48 4.72
C LEU A 147 -2.92 -2.11 5.20
N LEU A 148 -3.24 -2.42 6.45
CA LEU A 148 -4.56 -2.16 7.03
C LEU A 148 -4.79 -0.67 7.29
N GLU A 149 -3.77 0.06 7.75
CA GLU A 149 -3.83 1.51 7.91
C GLU A 149 -3.97 2.23 6.55
N TRP A 150 -3.26 1.79 5.51
CA TRP A 150 -3.52 2.26 4.13
C TRP A 150 -4.94 1.93 3.65
N ALA A 151 -5.46 0.74 3.99
CA ALA A 151 -6.83 0.36 3.67
C ALA A 151 -7.84 1.28 4.39
N VAL A 152 -7.55 1.73 5.61
CA VAL A 152 -8.37 2.71 6.34
C VAL A 152 -8.34 4.07 5.64
N LEU A 153 -7.14 4.56 5.29
CA LEU A 153 -6.98 5.84 4.57
C LEU A 153 -7.71 5.86 3.23
N LEU A 154 -7.75 4.71 2.53
CA LEU A 154 -8.49 4.54 1.27
C LEU A 154 -9.99 4.24 1.46
N GLY A 155 -10.46 4.09 2.71
CA GLY A 155 -11.85 3.75 3.04
C GLY A 155 -12.28 2.33 2.67
N LEU A 156 -11.34 1.39 2.58
CA LEU A 156 -11.58 -0.05 2.38
C LEU A 156 -11.77 -0.79 3.71
N ALA A 157 -11.22 -0.25 4.79
CA ALA A 157 -11.33 -0.79 6.14
C ALA A 157 -11.72 0.31 7.12
N VAL A 158 -12.21 -0.08 8.29
CA VAL A 158 -12.49 0.81 9.41
C VAL A 158 -11.64 0.37 10.58
N ARG A 159 -10.85 1.31 11.13
CA ARG A 159 -10.12 1.14 12.39
C ARG A 159 -11.07 1.34 13.56
N THR A 160 -10.98 0.47 14.54
CA THR A 160 -11.71 0.52 15.81
C THR A 160 -10.71 0.34 16.94
N GLU A 161 -10.92 1.05 18.04
CA GLU A 161 -10.09 0.86 19.23
C GLU A 161 -10.49 -0.44 19.93
N GLY A 162 -9.51 -1.32 20.18
CA GLY A 162 -9.72 -2.53 20.95
C GLY A 162 -10.11 -2.21 22.39
N ARG A 163 -11.33 -2.58 22.80
CA ARG A 163 -11.85 -2.33 24.16
C ARG A 163 -11.01 -2.97 25.29
N GLN A 164 -10.19 -3.97 24.99
CA GLN A 164 -9.52 -4.81 26.00
C GLN A 164 -8.00 -4.61 26.04
N ASP A 165 -7.36 -4.33 24.90
CA ASP A 165 -5.89 -4.27 24.77
C ASP A 165 -5.37 -2.94 24.20
N ARG A 166 -6.26 -1.97 23.91
CA ARG A 166 -5.96 -0.69 23.24
C ARG A 166 -5.25 -0.82 21.89
N LYS A 167 -5.21 -2.02 21.31
CA LYS A 167 -4.61 -2.23 19.98
C LYS A 167 -5.65 -1.92 18.90
N PRO A 168 -5.23 -1.42 17.73
CA PRO A 168 -6.14 -1.18 16.63
C PRO A 168 -6.71 -2.51 16.13
N ARG A 169 -8.03 -2.52 15.90
CA ARG A 169 -8.75 -3.62 15.26
C ARG A 169 -9.44 -3.12 14.02
N TYR A 170 -9.44 -3.96 12.99
CA TYR A 170 -9.87 -3.61 11.65
C TYR A 170 -11.03 -4.49 11.25
N ARG A 171 -12.00 -3.89 10.55
CA ARG A 171 -13.06 -4.60 9.84
C ARG A 171 -13.19 -4.03 8.45
N THR A 172 -13.78 -4.78 7.53
CA THR A 172 -14.09 -4.27 6.20
C THR A 172 -15.01 -3.04 6.30
N ALA A 173 -14.78 -2.02 5.48
CA ALA A 173 -15.73 -0.94 5.36
C ALA A 173 -17.01 -1.50 4.73
N THR A 174 -18.12 -1.42 5.46
CA THR A 174 -19.41 -1.79 4.90
C THR A 174 -19.77 -0.69 3.92
N ASP A 175 -19.64 -0.96 2.63
CA ASP A 175 -20.09 -0.08 1.56
C ASP A 175 -21.60 0.16 1.77
N ARG A 176 -21.96 1.27 2.42
CA ARG A 176 -23.27 1.87 2.18
C ARG A 176 -23.07 2.65 0.89
N ALA A 177 -23.52 2.01 -0.18
CA ALA A 177 -23.71 2.52 -1.53
C ALA A 177 -24.05 4.02 -1.59
#